data_AF-A0A978T4V3-F1
#
_entry.id   AF-A0A978T4V3-F1
#
_cell.length_a   1.000
_cell.length_b   1.000
_cell.length_c   1.000
_cell.angle_alpha   90.00
_cell.angle_beta   90.00
_cell.angle_gamma   90.00
#
_symmetry.space_group_name_H-M   'P 1'
#
loop_
_entity.id
_entity.type
_entity.pdbx_description
1 polymer ?
#
loop_
_entity_poly.entity_id
_entity_poly.type
_entity_poly.pdbx_seq_one_letter_code
_entity_poly.pdbx_strand_id
1 'polypeptide(L)'
;MSQISRRSFLKGVSLSVASIYGWKRKSSEAIAANLTPANTNGNSNKIRKLALLVGINQYPSEKQLRGSVTDVELQRELLIHRFGFSPQDIVTLTDKQATRENVLNAFQQLCKQASGEDVVVFHFSGYARQLKFFPDNKSPLVDSLILYDTIITTANTANDILLVTLLSLANSLATEKYTLILDTSFSPPTLSSA
;
A
#
# COMPACT_ATOMS: atom_id res chain seq x y z
N MET A 1 27.71 7.79 29.90
CA MET A 1 26.95 8.09 28.66
C MET A 1 26.60 6.76 28.01
N SER A 2 25.34 6.33 28.13
CA SER A 2 24.88 4.99 27.79
C SER A 2 24.54 4.88 26.30
N GLN A 3 25.25 4.00 25.60
CA GLN A 3 25.04 3.61 24.20
C GLN A 3 23.76 2.77 24.08
N ILE A 4 22.69 3.35 23.53
CA ILE A 4 21.48 2.60 23.19
C ILE A 4 21.75 1.76 21.94
N SER A 5 21.79 0.44 22.11
CA SER A 5 21.96 -0.49 21.02
C SER A 5 20.77 -0.41 20.04
N ARG A 6 21.05 -0.23 18.74
CA ARG A 6 20.07 -0.21 17.64
C ARG A 6 19.20 -1.48 17.57
N ARG A 7 19.55 -2.55 18.28
CA ARG A 7 18.77 -3.79 18.39
C ARG A 7 17.59 -3.71 19.36
N SER A 8 17.56 -2.71 20.25
CA SER A 8 16.47 -2.53 21.22
C SER A 8 15.32 -1.67 20.68
N PHE A 9 15.60 -0.80 19.70
CA PHE A 9 14.60 0.12 19.12
C PHE A 9 13.63 -0.60 18.17
N LEU A 10 14.11 -1.58 17.41
CA LEU A 10 13.27 -2.35 16.48
C LEU A 10 12.31 -3.34 17.17
N LYS A 11 12.52 -3.64 18.46
CA LYS A 11 11.55 -4.39 19.26
C LYS A 11 10.32 -3.54 19.64
N GLY A 12 10.44 -2.21 19.62
CA GLY A 12 9.36 -1.30 20.00
C GLY A 12 8.29 -1.09 18.92
N VAL A 13 8.63 -1.20 17.64
CA VAL A 13 7.68 -0.95 16.53
C VAL A 13 6.86 -2.20 16.19
N SER A 14 7.38 -3.39 16.49
CA SER A 14 6.66 -4.67 16.25
C SER A 14 5.51 -4.93 17.23
N LEU A 15 5.44 -4.21 18.36
CA LEU A 15 4.44 -4.45 19.40
C LEU A 15 3.14 -3.66 19.21
N SER A 16 3.17 -2.55 18.45
CA SER A 16 1.98 -1.71 18.23
C SER A 16 0.95 -2.34 17.28
N VAL A 17 1.38 -3.25 16.41
CA VAL A 17 0.48 -3.99 15.48
C VAL A 17 -0.03 -5.29 16.13
N ALA A 18 0.74 -5.87 17.07
CA ALA A 18 0.36 -7.11 17.76
C ALA A 18 -0.79 -6.93 18.77
N SER A 19 -1.14 -5.70 19.15
CA SER A 19 -2.21 -5.43 20.13
C SER A 19 -3.62 -5.40 19.53
N ILE A 20 -3.79 -5.39 18.20
CA ILE A 20 -5.13 -5.35 17.58
C ILE A 20 -5.62 -6.73 17.10
N TYR A 21 -4.72 -7.68 16.83
CA TYR A 21 -5.10 -9.07 16.49
C TYR A 21 -4.19 -10.05 17.23
N GLY A 22 -4.63 -10.49 18.42
CA GLY A 22 -3.91 -11.46 19.23
C GLY A 22 -3.68 -12.77 18.49
N TRP A 23 -2.42 -13.07 18.18
CA TRP A 23 -2.02 -14.38 17.67
C TRP A 23 -0.76 -14.90 18.39
N LYS A 24 -0.93 -15.96 19.18
CA LYS A 24 0.16 -16.77 19.75
C LYS A 24 0.83 -17.59 18.64
N ARG A 25 2.16 -17.54 18.51
CA ARG A 25 2.95 -18.59 17.84
C ARG A 25 4.06 -19.11 18.76
N LYS A 26 3.99 -20.43 19.03
CA LYS A 26 5.11 -21.27 19.48
C LYS A 26 6.15 -21.40 18.34
N SER A 27 7.35 -21.82 18.74
CA SER A 27 8.52 -22.27 17.95
C SER A 27 9.47 -21.21 17.37
N SER A 28 10.35 -20.70 18.24
CA SER A 28 11.54 -19.90 17.88
C SER A 28 12.86 -20.69 17.85
N GLU A 29 12.84 -22.03 17.85
CA GLU A 29 14.08 -22.84 17.96
C GLU A 29 14.51 -23.57 16.67
N ALA A 30 13.76 -23.48 15.56
CA ALA A 30 14.08 -24.28 14.37
C ALA A 30 14.96 -23.57 13.30
N ILE A 31 15.33 -22.29 13.47
CA ILE A 31 15.98 -21.51 12.39
C ILE A 31 17.52 -21.46 12.52
N ALA A 32 18.11 -21.95 13.60
CA ALA A 32 19.55 -21.80 13.85
C ALA A 32 20.46 -22.94 13.31
N ALA A 33 19.92 -23.98 12.67
CA ALA A 33 20.67 -25.23 12.47
C ALA A 33 21.22 -25.52 11.05
N ASN A 34 20.99 -24.69 10.03
CA ASN A 34 21.49 -24.98 8.68
C ASN A 34 22.44 -23.91 8.15
N LEU A 35 23.68 -23.95 8.62
CA LEU A 35 24.84 -23.31 7.99
C LEU A 35 25.81 -24.39 7.49
N THR A 36 25.59 -24.87 6.27
CA THR A 36 26.63 -25.51 5.44
C THR A 36 26.47 -25.03 3.99
N PRO A 37 27.58 -24.78 3.25
CA PRO A 37 27.49 -24.31 1.88
C PRO A 37 27.36 -25.53 0.95
N ALA A 38 26.14 -25.84 0.53
CA ALA A 38 25.93 -26.77 -0.57
C ALA A 38 26.02 -26.01 -1.90
N ASN A 39 26.98 -26.42 -2.72
CA ASN A 39 27.08 -26.07 -4.13
C ASN A 39 25.84 -26.56 -4.88
N THR A 40 25.02 -25.65 -5.39
CA THR A 40 23.99 -25.93 -6.38
C THR A 40 24.08 -24.93 -7.52
N ASN A 41 24.55 -25.42 -8.68
CA ASN A 41 24.16 -24.87 -9.96
C ASN A 41 22.62 -24.94 -10.05
N GLY A 42 21.96 -23.79 -9.98
CA GLY A 42 20.52 -23.68 -10.12
C GLY A 42 20.15 -22.21 -10.10
N ASN A 43 19.31 -21.77 -11.05
CA ASN A 43 18.67 -20.47 -10.99
C ASN A 43 17.95 -20.34 -9.65
N SER A 44 18.63 -19.76 -8.65
CA SER A 44 17.98 -19.31 -7.44
C SER A 44 17.11 -18.14 -7.87
N ASN A 45 15.81 -18.40 -8.01
CA ASN A 45 14.85 -17.34 -8.23
C ASN A 45 14.88 -16.46 -6.98
N LYS A 46 15.70 -15.41 -7.03
CA LYS A 46 15.91 -14.48 -5.93
C LYS A 46 14.55 -13.90 -5.56
N ILE A 47 14.15 -14.03 -4.30
CA ILE A 47 12.92 -13.43 -3.77
C ILE A 47 12.91 -11.95 -4.16
N ARG A 48 11.94 -11.55 -4.99
CA ARG A 48 11.77 -10.17 -5.45
C ARG A 48 10.97 -9.37 -4.44
N LYS A 49 11.18 -8.07 -4.50
CA LYS A 49 10.49 -7.08 -3.68
C LYS A 49 9.89 -6.05 -4.60
N LEU A 50 8.58 -6.10 -4.77
CA LEU A 50 7.83 -5.27 -5.71
C LEU A 50 7.08 -4.19 -4.95
N ALA A 51 7.01 -2.99 -5.50
CA ALA A 51 6.21 -1.93 -4.89
C ALA A 51 5.42 -1.11 -5.90
N LEU A 52 4.23 -0.68 -5.49
CA LEU A 52 3.44 0.36 -6.15
C LEU A 52 3.19 1.49 -5.15
N LEU A 53 3.69 2.67 -5.47
CA LEU A 53 3.57 3.86 -4.64
C LEU A 53 2.72 4.89 -5.40
N VAL A 54 1.69 5.42 -4.76
CA VAL A 54 0.73 6.34 -5.36
C VAL A 54 0.60 7.56 -4.46
N GLY A 55 0.98 8.74 -4.96
CA GLY A 55 0.98 9.98 -4.18
C GLY A 55 0.34 11.10 -4.97
N ILE A 56 -0.74 11.70 -4.45
CA ILE A 56 -1.50 12.71 -5.19
C ILE A 56 -1.58 14.00 -4.37
N ASN A 57 -0.92 15.04 -4.87
CA ASN A 57 -1.07 16.39 -4.35
C ASN A 57 -2.09 17.19 -5.16
N GLN A 58 -2.05 16.99 -6.48
CA GLN A 58 -2.79 17.81 -7.43
C GLN A 58 -4.10 17.15 -7.82
N TYR A 59 -5.19 17.58 -7.17
CA TYR A 59 -6.54 17.13 -7.49
C TYR A 59 -7.29 18.17 -8.33
N PRO A 60 -7.84 17.80 -9.50
CA PRO A 60 -8.69 18.70 -10.29
C PRO A 60 -9.98 19.11 -9.58
N SER A 61 -10.55 18.18 -8.79
CA SER A 61 -11.88 18.30 -8.18
C SER A 61 -11.85 18.46 -6.66
N GLU A 62 -10.67 18.49 -6.03
CA GLU A 62 -10.50 18.59 -4.58
C GLU A 62 -9.45 19.67 -4.24
N LYS A 63 -9.34 20.02 -2.96
CA LYS A 63 -8.27 20.91 -2.49
C LYS A 63 -6.91 20.28 -2.75
N GLN A 64 -5.91 21.08 -3.07
CA GLN A 64 -4.55 20.59 -3.28
C GLN A 64 -3.91 20.15 -1.95
N LEU A 65 -3.23 19.00 -1.94
CA LEU A 65 -2.36 18.57 -0.85
C LEU A 65 -0.91 19.00 -1.11
N ARG A 66 -0.06 18.94 -0.08
CA ARG A 66 1.37 19.30 -0.18
C ARG A 66 2.32 18.16 0.21
N GLY A 67 1.83 17.14 0.93
CA GLY A 67 2.67 16.09 1.51
C GLY A 67 2.72 14.80 0.69
N SER A 68 1.66 14.46 -0.04
CA SER A 68 1.47 13.11 -0.54
C SER A 68 2.50 12.63 -1.55
N VAL A 69 2.99 13.52 -2.42
CA VAL A 69 4.12 13.20 -3.32
C VAL A 69 5.41 12.99 -2.53
N THR A 70 5.70 13.85 -1.56
CA THR A 70 6.87 13.71 -0.67
C THR A 70 6.81 12.40 0.12
N ASP A 71 5.63 12.00 0.59
CA ASP A 71 5.45 10.76 1.35
C ASP A 71 5.84 9.54 0.53
N VAL A 72 5.44 9.47 -0.75
CA VAL A 72 5.79 8.35 -1.63
C VAL A 72 7.24 8.39 -2.10
N GLU A 73 7.84 9.57 -2.26
CA GLU A 73 9.27 9.72 -2.55
C GLU A 73 10.12 9.23 -1.37
N LEU A 74 9.81 9.64 -0.14
CA LEU A 74 10.49 9.17 1.06
C LEU A 74 10.29 7.66 1.27
N GLN A 75 9.09 7.14 1.01
CA GLN A 75 8.82 5.71 1.05
C GLN A 75 9.68 4.96 0.03
N ARG A 76 9.81 5.48 -1.20
CA ARG A 76 10.66 4.89 -2.24
C ARG A 76 12.12 4.77 -1.79
N GLU A 77 12.69 5.86 -1.28
CA GLU A 77 14.07 5.90 -0.80
C GLU A 77 14.28 4.92 0.37
N LEU A 78 13.33 4.87 1.30
CA LEU A 78 13.33 3.91 2.39
C LEU A 78 13.29 2.47 1.90
N LEU A 79 12.42 2.14 0.94
CA LEU A 79 12.33 0.79 0.38
C LEU A 79 13.63 0.36 -0.30
N ILE A 80 14.26 1.26 -1.06
CA ILE A 80 15.52 1.00 -1.76
C ILE A 80 16.67 0.83 -0.75
N HIS A 81 16.93 1.86 0.05
CA HIS A 81 18.15 1.94 0.86
C HIS A 81 18.09 1.12 2.15
N ARG A 82 16.89 0.94 2.72
CA ARG A 82 16.73 0.22 3.99
C ARG A 82 16.22 -1.20 3.82
N PHE A 83 15.33 -1.43 2.85
CA PHE A 83 14.69 -2.72 2.65
C PHE A 83 15.22 -3.47 1.42
N GLY A 84 16.12 -2.88 0.63
CA GLY A 84 16.77 -3.57 -0.49
C GLY A 84 15.84 -3.90 -1.65
N PHE A 85 14.82 -3.08 -1.88
CA PHE A 85 14.02 -3.13 -3.09
C PHE A 85 14.86 -2.68 -4.28
N SER A 86 14.67 -3.33 -5.43
CA SER A 86 15.32 -2.88 -6.65
C SER A 86 14.58 -1.65 -7.19
N PRO A 87 15.25 -0.55 -7.58
CA PRO A 87 14.56 0.64 -8.09
C PRO A 87 13.64 0.36 -9.29
N GLN A 88 14.01 -0.61 -10.15
CA GLN A 88 13.17 -1.02 -11.29
C GLN A 88 11.92 -1.84 -10.90
N ASP A 89 11.87 -2.36 -9.68
CA ASP A 89 10.75 -3.12 -9.14
C ASP A 89 9.77 -2.22 -8.35
N ILE A 90 10.02 -0.91 -8.34
CA ILE A 90 9.17 0.09 -7.70
C ILE A 90 8.52 0.95 -8.79
N VAL A 91 7.19 0.85 -8.90
CA VAL A 91 6.39 1.76 -9.72
C VAL A 91 5.90 2.90 -8.83
N THR A 92 6.11 4.14 -9.27
CA THR A 92 5.62 5.34 -8.58
C THR A 92 4.70 6.11 -9.52
N LEU A 93 3.46 6.37 -9.09
CA LEU A 93 2.48 7.17 -9.83
C LEU A 93 2.16 8.42 -9.01
N THR A 94 2.43 9.59 -9.59
CA THR A 94 2.16 10.88 -8.91
C THR A 94 1.22 11.78 -9.70
N ASP A 95 0.39 12.53 -8.97
CA ASP A 95 -0.51 13.55 -9.51
C ASP A 95 -1.27 13.05 -10.76
N LYS A 96 -1.10 13.71 -11.91
CA LYS A 96 -1.74 13.37 -13.19
C LYS A 96 -1.53 11.93 -13.66
N GLN A 97 -0.51 11.24 -13.16
CA GLN A 97 -0.25 9.83 -13.49
C GLN A 97 -1.10 8.88 -12.66
N ALA A 98 -1.56 9.31 -11.48
CA ALA A 98 -2.35 8.51 -10.54
C ALA A 98 -3.84 8.50 -10.92
N THR A 99 -4.13 8.21 -12.18
CA THR A 99 -5.48 7.94 -12.66
C THR A 99 -5.94 6.56 -12.19
N ARG A 100 -7.25 6.34 -12.10
CA ARG A 100 -7.81 5.03 -11.76
C ARG A 100 -7.28 3.94 -12.66
N GLU A 101 -7.27 4.19 -13.97
CA GLU A 101 -6.78 3.23 -14.95
C GLU A 101 -5.32 2.87 -14.70
N ASN A 102 -4.44 3.87 -14.52
CA ASN A 102 -3.01 3.62 -14.31
C ASN A 102 -2.74 2.87 -13.01
N VAL A 103 -3.42 3.23 -11.92
CA VAL A 103 -3.26 2.55 -10.62
C VAL A 103 -3.71 1.09 -10.72
N LEU A 104 -4.85 0.81 -11.34
CA LEU A 104 -5.34 -0.56 -11.51
C LEU A 104 -4.47 -1.37 -12.46
N ASN A 105 -4.02 -0.78 -13.56
CA ASN A 105 -3.11 -1.43 -14.49
C ASN A 105 -1.78 -1.77 -13.79
N ALA A 106 -1.20 -0.83 -13.03
CA ALA A 106 0.02 -1.08 -12.27
C ALA A 106 -0.17 -2.20 -11.23
N PHE A 107 -1.30 -2.21 -10.51
CA PHE A 107 -1.60 -3.28 -9.56
C PHE A 107 -1.77 -4.63 -10.25
N GLN A 108 -2.47 -4.68 -11.39
CA GLN A 108 -2.58 -5.92 -12.19
C GLN A 108 -1.22 -6.41 -12.68
N GLN A 109 -0.30 -5.51 -13.03
CA GLN A 109 1.07 -5.90 -13.36
C GLN A 109 1.80 -6.48 -12.14
N LEU A 110 1.58 -5.95 -10.94
CA LEU A 110 2.09 -6.60 -9.71
C LEU A 110 1.55 -8.02 -9.56
N CYS A 111 0.25 -8.24 -9.77
CA CYS A 111 -0.35 -9.58 -9.72
C CYS A 111 0.25 -10.55 -10.75
N LYS A 112 0.60 -10.06 -11.93
CA LYS A 112 1.24 -10.88 -12.98
C LYS A 112 2.71 -11.17 -12.69
N GLN A 113 3.41 -10.25 -12.04
CA GLN A 113 4.85 -10.35 -11.80
C GLN A 113 5.20 -11.06 -10.50
N ALA A 114 4.35 -10.95 -9.48
CA ALA A 114 4.59 -11.53 -8.17
C ALA A 114 4.51 -13.05 -8.20
N SER A 115 5.52 -13.71 -7.65
CA SER A 115 5.54 -15.13 -7.33
C SER A 115 5.22 -15.35 -5.85
N GLY A 116 4.94 -16.59 -5.45
CA GLY A 116 4.43 -16.90 -4.09
C GLY A 116 5.35 -16.51 -2.93
N GLU A 117 6.67 -16.41 -3.16
CA GLU A 117 7.63 -16.05 -2.12
C GLU A 117 7.96 -14.55 -2.07
N ASP A 118 7.56 -13.79 -3.08
CA ASP A 118 7.90 -12.36 -3.24
C ASP A 118 7.22 -11.51 -2.17
N VAL A 119 7.78 -10.31 -1.95
CA VAL A 119 7.20 -9.32 -1.03
C VAL A 119 6.62 -8.17 -1.85
N VAL A 120 5.39 -7.78 -1.56
CA VAL A 120 4.69 -6.71 -2.28
C VAL A 120 4.33 -5.57 -1.32
N VAL A 121 4.64 -4.33 -1.69
CA VAL A 121 4.23 -3.14 -0.94
C VAL A 121 3.36 -2.26 -1.81
N PHE A 122 2.18 -1.93 -1.33
CA PHE A 122 1.34 -0.87 -1.88
C PHE A 122 1.30 0.28 -0.90
N HIS A 123 1.61 1.50 -1.36
CA HIS A 123 1.47 2.71 -0.57
C HIS A 123 0.61 3.71 -1.33
N PHE A 124 -0.45 4.20 -0.70
CA PHE A 124 -1.25 5.31 -1.19
C PHE A 124 -1.18 6.46 -0.18
N SER A 125 -0.79 7.65 -0.64
CA SER A 125 -0.94 8.91 0.09
C SER A 125 -1.82 9.88 -0.70
N GLY A 126 -2.88 10.39 -0.07
CA GLY A 126 -3.85 11.27 -0.73
C GLY A 126 -5.19 11.36 0.01
N TYR A 127 -6.26 11.68 -0.72
CA TYR A 127 -7.61 11.70 -0.16
C TYR A 127 -8.31 10.35 -0.19
N ALA A 128 -9.07 10.09 0.86
CA ALA A 128 -10.12 9.08 0.91
C ALA A 128 -11.46 9.72 1.26
N ARG A 129 -12.55 9.00 0.96
CA ARG A 129 -13.91 9.39 1.33
C ARG A 129 -14.81 8.17 1.54
N GLN A 130 -15.94 8.41 2.20
CA GLN A 130 -17.01 7.42 2.35
C GLN A 130 -18.12 7.65 1.35
N LEU A 131 -18.47 6.59 0.63
CA LEU A 131 -19.58 6.54 -0.32
C LEU A 131 -20.74 5.77 0.27
N LYS A 132 -21.96 6.22 -0.01
CA LYS A 132 -23.18 5.44 0.27
C LYS A 132 -23.44 4.50 -0.90
N PHE A 133 -23.66 3.22 -0.62
CA PHE A 133 -23.97 2.24 -1.66
C PHE A 133 -25.34 2.46 -2.33
N PHE A 134 -26.31 2.95 -1.56
CA PHE A 134 -27.63 3.35 -2.04
C PHE A 134 -27.97 4.76 -1.52
N PRO A 135 -28.88 5.50 -2.17
CA PRO A 135 -29.27 6.85 -1.73
C PRO A 135 -30.06 6.87 -0.41
N ASP A 136 -30.36 5.72 0.20
CA ASP A 136 -31.06 5.63 1.49
C ASP A 136 -30.13 5.89 2.69
N ASN A 137 -30.68 6.40 3.79
CA ASN A 137 -29.98 6.67 5.06
C ASN A 137 -29.50 5.40 5.79
N LYS A 138 -30.00 4.22 5.41
CA LYS A 138 -29.58 2.93 5.98
C LYS A 138 -28.45 2.24 5.20
N SER A 139 -27.98 2.87 4.12
CA SER A 139 -26.99 2.26 3.25
C SER A 139 -25.64 2.12 3.95
N PRO A 140 -24.94 0.98 3.78
CA PRO A 140 -23.59 0.85 4.30
C PRO A 140 -22.69 1.90 3.65
N LEU A 141 -21.85 2.52 4.47
CA LEU A 141 -20.79 3.39 4.01
C LEU A 141 -19.61 2.54 3.58
N VAL A 142 -19.04 2.87 2.42
CA VAL A 142 -17.87 2.18 1.88
C VAL A 142 -16.76 3.19 1.67
N ASP A 143 -15.60 2.89 2.26
CA ASP A 143 -14.41 3.70 2.10
C ASP A 143 -13.84 3.54 0.67
N SER A 144 -13.37 4.64 0.13
CA SER A 144 -12.86 4.75 -1.22
C SER A 144 -11.68 5.71 -1.27
N LEU A 145 -10.71 5.41 -2.13
CA LEU A 145 -9.58 6.28 -2.43
C LEU A 145 -9.96 7.19 -3.60
N ILE A 146 -9.62 8.46 -3.51
CA ILE A 146 -9.85 9.47 -4.55
C ILE A 146 -8.62 9.53 -5.45
N LEU A 147 -8.83 9.37 -6.75
CA LEU A 147 -7.79 9.37 -7.78
C LEU A 147 -7.75 10.73 -8.47
N TYR A 148 -6.70 10.95 -9.27
CA TYR A 148 -6.54 12.21 -10.00
C TYR A 148 -7.73 12.52 -10.92
N ASP A 149 -8.28 11.48 -11.56
CA ASP A 149 -9.38 11.56 -12.53
C ASP A 149 -10.75 11.25 -11.90
N THR A 150 -10.87 11.34 -10.59
CA THR A 150 -12.16 11.23 -9.90
C THR A 150 -13.07 12.38 -10.32
N ILE A 151 -14.26 12.01 -10.82
CA ILE A 151 -15.32 12.97 -11.17
C ILE A 151 -16.36 12.95 -10.05
N ILE A 152 -16.53 14.09 -9.39
CA ILE A 152 -17.58 14.29 -8.40
C ILE A 152 -18.86 14.66 -9.15
N THR A 153 -19.79 13.72 -9.31
CA THR A 153 -21.15 14.04 -9.78
C THR A 153 -22.15 13.92 -8.65
N THR A 154 -23.23 14.69 -8.72
CA THR A 154 -24.30 14.76 -7.71
C THR A 154 -25.07 13.44 -7.52
N ALA A 155 -24.89 12.47 -8.42
CA ALA A 155 -25.63 11.20 -8.40
C ALA A 155 -24.74 9.96 -8.30
N ASN A 156 -23.47 10.02 -8.74
CA ASN A 156 -22.52 8.92 -8.67
C ASN A 156 -21.08 9.41 -8.73
N THR A 157 -20.24 8.91 -7.83
CA THR A 157 -18.80 9.14 -7.87
C THR A 157 -18.18 8.15 -8.84
N ALA A 158 -17.86 8.63 -10.04
CA ALA A 158 -17.15 7.85 -11.03
C ALA A 158 -15.64 7.90 -10.75
N ASN A 159 -15.00 6.75 -10.91
CA ASN A 159 -13.55 6.56 -10.90
C ASN A 159 -12.81 6.50 -9.55
N ASP A 160 -13.51 6.30 -8.44
CA ASP A 160 -12.81 5.92 -7.21
C ASP A 160 -12.32 4.46 -7.24
N ILE A 161 -11.36 4.15 -6.38
CA ILE A 161 -11.02 2.77 -6.02
C ILE A 161 -11.60 2.51 -4.63
N LEU A 162 -12.62 1.66 -4.58
CA LEU A 162 -13.17 1.20 -3.30
C LEU A 162 -12.10 0.40 -2.54
N LEU A 163 -12.06 0.53 -1.22
CA LEU A 163 -11.12 -0.22 -0.40
C LEU A 163 -11.35 -1.73 -0.52
N VAL A 164 -12.62 -2.16 -0.69
CA VAL A 164 -12.95 -3.57 -0.98
C VAL A 164 -12.38 -4.06 -2.31
N THR A 165 -12.30 -3.20 -3.32
CA THR A 165 -11.67 -3.52 -4.60
C THR A 165 -10.16 -3.64 -4.44
N LEU A 166 -9.53 -2.72 -3.70
CA LEU A 166 -8.10 -2.78 -3.39
C LEU A 166 -7.74 -4.07 -2.63
N LEU A 167 -8.54 -4.44 -1.63
CA LEU A 167 -8.36 -5.69 -0.87
C LEU A 167 -8.54 -6.92 -1.77
N SER A 168 -9.52 -6.91 -2.66
CA SER A 168 -9.71 -8.01 -3.62
C SER A 168 -8.52 -8.15 -4.57
N LEU A 169 -7.93 -7.04 -5.02
CA LEU A 169 -6.71 -7.05 -5.84
C LEU A 169 -5.52 -7.57 -5.04
N ALA A 170 -5.33 -7.12 -3.80
CA ALA A 170 -4.27 -7.62 -2.93
C ALA A 170 -4.39 -9.14 -2.68
N ASN A 171 -5.60 -9.64 -2.45
CA ASN A 171 -5.87 -11.07 -2.29
C ASN A 171 -5.69 -11.89 -3.58
N SER A 172 -5.59 -11.23 -4.74
CA SER A 172 -5.27 -11.89 -6.02
C SER A 172 -3.77 -12.04 -6.29
N LEU A 173 -2.91 -11.45 -5.45
CA LEU A 173 -1.47 -11.64 -5.54
C LEU A 173 -1.14 -13.11 -5.28
N ALA A 174 -0.17 -13.65 -6.01
CA ALA A 174 0.29 -15.03 -5.79
C ALA A 174 0.98 -15.22 -4.42
N THR A 175 1.42 -14.13 -3.80
CA THR A 175 2.09 -14.10 -2.49
C THR A 175 1.15 -13.62 -1.38
N GLU A 176 1.29 -14.21 -0.20
CA GLU A 176 0.64 -13.74 1.03
C GLU A 176 1.45 -12.63 1.73
N LYS A 177 2.67 -12.34 1.27
CA LYS A 177 3.58 -11.36 1.90
C LYS A 177 3.38 -9.98 1.29
N TYR A 178 2.18 -9.43 1.43
CA TYR A 178 1.89 -8.07 1.00
C TYR A 178 1.68 -7.11 2.18
N THR A 179 1.91 -5.83 1.95
CA THR A 179 1.62 -4.76 2.91
C THR A 179 0.93 -3.62 2.18
N LEU A 180 -0.22 -3.20 2.70
CA LEU A 180 -0.95 -2.03 2.22
C LEU A 180 -0.76 -0.89 3.23
N ILE A 181 -0.25 0.25 2.78
CA ILE A 181 -0.05 1.46 3.57
C ILE A 181 -0.98 2.53 2.99
N LEU A 182 -1.90 3.03 3.79
CA LEU A 182 -2.87 4.05 3.38
C LEU A 182 -2.69 5.26 4.29
N ASP A 183 -2.01 6.29 3.78
CA ASP A 183 -1.86 7.59 4.44
C ASP A 183 -2.90 8.55 3.86
N THR A 184 -4.10 8.51 4.44
CA THR A 184 -5.25 9.21 3.85
C THR A 184 -5.75 10.33 4.73
N SER A 185 -5.98 11.48 4.10
CA SER A 185 -6.83 12.52 4.66
C SER A 185 -8.28 12.27 4.22
N PHE A 186 -9.23 12.53 5.10
CA PHE A 186 -10.65 12.38 4.76
C PHE A 186 -11.20 13.68 4.16
N SER A 187 -11.70 13.63 2.93
CA SER A 187 -12.48 14.75 2.36
C SER A 187 -13.96 14.50 2.68
N PRO A 188 -14.63 15.40 3.45
CA PRO A 188 -16.06 15.27 3.65
C PRO A 188 -16.78 15.39 2.31
N PRO A 189 -17.87 14.64 2.08
CA PRO A 189 -18.63 14.79 0.84
C PRO A 189 -19.05 16.26 0.71
N THR A 190 -18.66 16.90 -0.39
CA THR A 190 -19.15 18.23 -0.72
C THR A 190 -20.63 18.11 -1.03
N LEU A 191 -21.47 18.27 0.00
CA LEU A 191 -22.89 18.51 -0.17
C LEU A 191 -22.98 19.83 -0.92
N SER A 192 -23.26 19.82 -2.22
CA SER A 192 -23.70 21.03 -2.88
C SER A 192 -25.02 21.40 -2.20
N SER A 193 -24.99 22.46 -1.39
CA SER A 193 -26.21 23.07 -0.88
C SER A 193 -27.04 23.52 -2.09
N ALA A 194 -28.07 22.73 -2.42
CA ALA A 194 -29.18 23.15 -3.24
C ALA A 194 -30.29 23.67 -2.34
#